data_AF-A0A534JU93-F1
#
_entry.id   AF-A0A534JU93-F1
#
_cell.length_a   1.000
_cell.length_b   1.000
_cell.length_c   1.000
_cell.angle_alpha   90.00
_cell.angle_beta   90.00
_cell.angle_gamma   90.00
#
_symmetry.space_group_name_H-M   'P 1'
#
loop_
_entity.id
_entity.type
_entity.pdbx_description
1 polymer ?
#
loop_
_entity_poly.entity_id
_entity_poly.type
_entity_poly.pdbx_seq_one_letter_code
_entity_poly.pdbx_strand_id
1 'polypeptide(L)'
;MARSVAQGQVPGSTTDPIAAYDAVRTAMLLAALLEGPHGVVVEVGSGSGIATRCLPHLPGNRLAVGVDVERGALRKAAETSDRVNYLAASADSGLPFRTGSVDAVVASEVYEHLEHREDFIEELRRILKPAGRLVLTTPNTESVVLMLLRILPQEWAKTILSRSDERQQYLHPEFFDRYDGSPHSHRIEGASVR
;
A
#
# COMPACT_ATOMS: atom_id res chain seq x y z
N MET A 1 0.99 16.26 -52.23
CA MET A 1 0.97 14.89 -51.70
C MET A 1 2.11 14.75 -50.69
N ALA A 2 1.81 14.77 -49.40
CA ALA A 2 2.76 14.41 -48.35
C ALA A 2 1.97 13.54 -47.36
N ARG A 3 2.32 12.24 -47.31
CA ARG A 3 1.72 11.29 -46.37
C ARG A 3 2.34 11.52 -45.00
N SER A 4 1.48 11.82 -44.04
CA SER A 4 1.76 11.84 -42.60
C SER A 4 2.31 10.48 -42.17
N VAL A 5 3.49 10.48 -41.52
CA VAL A 5 4.00 9.33 -40.79
C VAL A 5 3.33 9.35 -39.42
N ALA A 6 2.35 8.48 -39.25
CA ALA A 6 1.72 8.22 -37.96
C ALA A 6 2.79 7.73 -36.96
N GLN A 7 2.95 8.46 -35.86
CA GLN A 7 3.68 7.99 -34.69
C GLN A 7 2.90 6.81 -34.10
N GLY A 8 3.40 5.60 -34.30
CA GLY A 8 2.86 4.40 -33.65
C GLY A 8 3.13 4.45 -32.16
N GLN A 9 2.08 4.57 -31.36
CA GLN A 9 2.13 4.23 -29.93
C GLN A 9 2.30 2.72 -29.79
N VAL A 10 3.29 2.31 -29.01
CA VAL A 10 3.47 0.91 -28.59
C VAL A 10 2.40 0.60 -27.53
N PRO A 11 1.53 -0.40 -27.73
CA PRO A 11 0.53 -0.78 -26.73
C PRO A 11 1.22 -1.22 -25.44
N GLY A 12 0.94 -0.53 -24.33
CA GLY A 12 1.45 -0.88 -22.99
C GLY A 12 2.56 0.01 -22.41
N SER A 13 2.97 1.09 -23.09
CA SER A 13 3.87 2.08 -22.47
C SER A 13 3.07 3.01 -21.54
N THR A 14 3.16 2.80 -20.22
CA THR A 14 2.66 3.76 -19.22
C THR A 14 3.62 4.95 -19.19
N THR A 15 3.29 6.02 -19.91
CA THR A 15 3.96 7.33 -19.77
C THR A 15 3.57 8.06 -18.49
N ASP A 16 2.69 7.47 -17.67
CA ASP A 16 2.28 7.98 -16.36
C ASP A 16 3.21 7.41 -15.26
N PRO A 17 4.03 8.27 -14.61
CA PRO A 17 4.90 7.85 -13.52
C PRO A 17 4.18 7.21 -12.34
N ILE A 18 2.93 7.61 -12.07
CA ILE A 18 2.12 7.07 -10.97
C ILE A 18 1.73 5.62 -11.29
N ALA A 19 1.21 5.38 -12.49
CA ALA A 19 0.89 4.04 -12.94
C ALA A 19 2.12 3.11 -12.97
N ALA A 20 3.30 3.64 -13.34
CA ALA A 20 4.55 2.89 -13.29
C ALA A 20 4.96 2.53 -11.86
N TYR A 21 4.86 3.47 -10.91
CA TYR A 21 5.12 3.22 -9.49
C TYR A 21 4.18 2.16 -8.91
N ASP A 22 2.89 2.28 -9.19
CA ASP A 22 1.87 1.31 -8.78
C ASP A 22 2.13 -0.09 -9.32
N ALA A 23 2.54 -0.19 -10.60
CA ALA A 23 2.87 -1.47 -11.22
C ALA A 23 4.10 -2.11 -10.57
N VAL A 24 5.17 -1.35 -10.31
CA VAL A 24 6.38 -1.85 -9.65
C VAL A 24 6.07 -2.31 -8.23
N ARG A 25 5.36 -1.48 -7.46
CA ARG A 25 4.94 -1.82 -6.09
C ARG A 25 4.08 -3.08 -6.07
N THR A 26 3.08 -3.16 -6.95
CA THR A 26 2.24 -4.35 -7.09
C THR A 26 3.09 -5.58 -7.40
N ALA A 27 4.03 -5.50 -8.34
CA ALA A 27 4.92 -6.61 -8.66
C ALA A 27 5.76 -7.07 -7.46
N MET A 28 6.29 -6.13 -6.66
CA MET A 28 7.04 -6.45 -5.44
C MET A 28 6.17 -7.15 -4.39
N LEU A 29 4.94 -6.65 -4.15
CA LEU A 29 3.99 -7.26 -3.22
C LEU A 29 3.63 -8.69 -3.66
N LEU A 30 3.34 -8.89 -4.94
CA LEU A 30 3.02 -10.20 -5.50
C LEU A 30 4.21 -11.16 -5.41
N ALA A 31 5.44 -10.69 -5.70
CA ALA A 31 6.64 -11.49 -5.56
C ALA A 31 6.85 -11.97 -4.10
N ALA A 32 6.64 -11.09 -3.12
CA ALA A 32 6.73 -11.45 -1.71
C ALA A 32 5.66 -12.49 -1.29
N LEU A 33 4.53 -12.55 -1.98
CA LEU A 33 3.49 -13.56 -1.73
C LEU A 33 3.75 -14.89 -2.43
N LEU A 34 4.46 -14.92 -3.56
CA LEU A 34 4.79 -16.15 -4.28
C LEU A 34 5.60 -17.15 -3.45
N GLU A 35 6.44 -16.65 -2.55
CA GLU A 35 7.31 -17.48 -1.71
C GLU A 35 6.62 -17.97 -0.41
N GLY A 36 5.29 -17.83 -0.30
CA GLY A 36 4.56 -17.90 0.96
C GLY A 36 3.34 -18.83 1.00
N PRO A 37 2.65 -18.88 2.16
CA PRO A 37 1.39 -19.60 2.28
C PRO A 37 0.34 -19.02 1.34
N HIS A 38 -0.46 -19.89 0.74
CA HIS A 38 -1.49 -19.55 -0.23
C HIS A 38 -2.86 -19.98 0.27
N GLY A 39 -3.91 -19.27 -0.14
CA GLY A 39 -5.27 -19.55 0.29
C GLY A 39 -6.11 -18.31 0.41
N VAL A 40 -6.42 -17.90 1.64
CA VAL A 40 -7.14 -16.66 1.94
C VAL A 40 -6.12 -15.52 2.07
N VAL A 41 -6.20 -14.55 1.17
CA VAL A 41 -5.33 -13.38 1.17
C VAL A 41 -6.16 -12.12 1.36
N VAL A 42 -5.73 -11.26 2.30
CA VAL A 42 -6.39 -10.00 2.61
C VAL A 42 -5.44 -8.85 2.33
N GLU A 43 -5.90 -7.82 1.61
CA GLU A 43 -5.22 -6.54 1.51
C GLU A 43 -5.95 -5.51 2.37
N VAL A 44 -5.25 -4.91 3.33
CA VAL A 44 -5.76 -3.80 4.15
C VAL A 44 -5.30 -2.48 3.53
N GLY A 45 -6.21 -1.51 3.42
CA GLY A 45 -6.03 -0.28 2.66
C GLY A 45 -6.00 -0.50 1.15
N SER A 46 -6.89 -1.35 0.63
CA SER A 46 -6.88 -1.78 -0.77
C SER A 46 -7.12 -0.65 -1.78
N GLY A 47 -7.70 0.48 -1.34
CA GLY A 47 -8.09 1.60 -2.20
C GLY A 47 -8.92 1.15 -3.41
N SER A 48 -8.44 1.50 -4.61
CA SER A 48 -9.06 1.12 -5.89
C SER A 48 -8.75 -0.31 -6.36
N GLY A 49 -8.06 -1.11 -5.53
CA GLY A 49 -7.86 -2.54 -5.75
C GLY A 49 -6.79 -2.90 -6.78
N ILE A 50 -5.80 -2.01 -7.02
CA ILE A 50 -4.76 -2.23 -8.03
C ILE A 50 -3.96 -3.51 -7.77
N ALA A 51 -3.49 -3.70 -6.53
CA ALA A 51 -2.82 -4.95 -6.14
C ALA A 51 -3.82 -6.06 -5.84
N THR A 52 -4.96 -5.73 -5.20
CA THR A 52 -5.95 -6.72 -4.75
C THR A 52 -6.50 -7.56 -5.90
N ARG A 53 -6.78 -6.95 -7.06
CA ARG A 53 -7.27 -7.64 -8.26
C ARG A 53 -6.28 -8.63 -8.85
N CYS A 54 -4.99 -8.52 -8.51
CA CYS A 54 -3.95 -9.44 -8.95
C CYS A 54 -3.86 -10.69 -8.04
N LEU A 55 -4.29 -10.59 -6.78
CA LEU A 55 -4.18 -11.66 -5.80
C LEU A 55 -4.88 -12.98 -6.21
N PRO A 56 -6.07 -12.99 -6.84
CA PRO A 56 -6.71 -14.21 -7.31
C PRO A 56 -5.94 -14.97 -8.41
N HIS A 57 -4.96 -14.31 -9.04
CA HIS A 57 -4.15 -14.90 -10.11
C HIS A 57 -2.87 -15.55 -9.61
N LEU A 58 -2.51 -15.37 -8.33
CA LEU A 58 -1.39 -16.08 -7.73
C LEU A 58 -1.75 -17.56 -7.51
N PRO A 59 -0.84 -18.50 -7.83
CA PRO A 59 -1.08 -19.93 -7.64
C PRO A 59 -1.47 -20.28 -6.19
N GLY A 60 -2.51 -21.10 -6.03
CA GLY A 60 -2.95 -21.59 -4.71
C GLY A 60 -3.86 -20.64 -3.92
N ASN A 61 -4.02 -19.39 -4.35
CA ASN A 61 -4.98 -18.48 -3.74
C ASN A 61 -6.41 -18.91 -4.04
N ARG A 62 -7.21 -19.02 -2.98
CA ARG A 62 -8.62 -19.43 -3.01
C ARG A 62 -9.57 -18.25 -2.86
N LEU A 63 -9.17 -17.24 -2.11
CA LEU A 63 -10.00 -16.08 -1.80
C LEU A 63 -9.11 -14.85 -1.65
N ALA A 64 -9.45 -13.77 -2.37
CA ALA A 64 -8.86 -12.46 -2.18
C ALA A 64 -9.90 -11.51 -1.60
N VAL A 65 -9.51 -10.74 -0.58
CA VAL A 65 -10.35 -9.73 0.04
C VAL A 65 -9.61 -8.40 0.11
N GLY A 66 -10.20 -7.32 -0.37
CA GLY A 66 -9.72 -5.95 -0.15
C GLY A 66 -10.51 -5.26 0.94
N VAL A 67 -9.82 -4.60 1.88
CA VAL A 67 -10.43 -3.86 2.97
C VAL A 67 -10.01 -2.40 2.89
N ASP A 68 -10.95 -1.48 2.98
CA ASP A 68 -10.66 -0.04 3.03
C ASP A 68 -11.77 0.73 3.77
N VAL A 69 -11.45 1.91 4.30
CA VAL A 69 -12.45 2.82 4.87
C VAL A 69 -13.22 3.57 3.78
N GLU A 70 -12.58 3.81 2.64
CA GLU A 70 -13.13 4.63 1.56
C GLU A 70 -14.07 3.82 0.66
N ARG A 71 -15.36 3.81 1.02
CA ARG A 71 -16.41 3.12 0.27
C ARG A 71 -16.47 3.50 -1.22
N GLY A 72 -16.03 4.72 -1.57
CA GLY A 72 -15.95 5.19 -2.95
C GLY A 72 -14.94 4.40 -3.78
N ALA A 73 -13.71 4.30 -3.27
CA ALA A 73 -12.65 3.49 -3.85
C ALA A 73 -13.04 2.00 -3.96
N LEU A 74 -13.65 1.42 -2.91
CA LEU A 74 -14.10 0.02 -2.94
C LEU A 74 -15.14 -0.27 -4.02
N ARG A 75 -16.07 0.65 -4.27
CA ARG A 75 -17.05 0.50 -5.36
C ARG A 75 -16.36 0.46 -6.72
N LYS A 76 -15.43 1.38 -6.96
CA LYS A 76 -14.63 1.38 -8.19
C LYS A 76 -13.81 0.09 -8.31
N ALA A 77 -13.22 -0.37 -7.22
CA ALA A 77 -12.44 -1.59 -7.20
C ALA A 77 -13.27 -2.82 -7.58
N ALA A 78 -14.50 -2.93 -7.05
CA ALA A 78 -15.43 -4.00 -7.36
C ALA A 78 -15.88 -4.02 -8.83
N GLU A 79 -15.88 -2.88 -9.53
CA GLU A 79 -16.15 -2.82 -10.98
C GLU A 79 -15.01 -3.42 -11.82
N THR A 80 -13.80 -3.55 -11.26
CA THR A 80 -12.61 -4.03 -12.01
C THR A 80 -12.38 -5.54 -11.92
N SER A 81 -12.98 -6.23 -10.95
CA SER A 81 -12.80 -7.68 -10.77
C SER A 81 -13.96 -8.30 -10.00
N ASP A 82 -14.51 -9.38 -10.55
CA ASP A 82 -15.52 -10.24 -9.92
C ASP A 82 -14.91 -11.34 -9.03
N ARG A 83 -13.57 -11.46 -9.00
CA ARG A 83 -12.82 -12.48 -8.24
C ARG A 83 -12.34 -12.00 -6.88
N VAL A 84 -12.62 -10.74 -6.53
CA VAL A 84 -12.22 -10.12 -5.26
C VAL A 84 -13.47 -9.69 -4.50
N ASN A 85 -13.48 -9.98 -3.20
CA ASN A 85 -14.48 -9.41 -2.31
C ASN A 85 -13.94 -8.13 -1.66
N TYR A 86 -14.69 -7.03 -1.75
CA TYR A 86 -14.31 -5.79 -1.09
C TYR A 86 -15.18 -5.53 0.13
N LEU A 87 -14.55 -5.12 1.22
CA LEU A 87 -15.23 -4.87 2.49
C LEU A 87 -14.83 -3.51 3.07
N ALA A 88 -15.83 -2.76 3.53
CA ALA A 88 -15.59 -1.49 4.21
C ALA A 88 -15.34 -1.71 5.71
N ALA A 89 -14.12 -1.44 6.19
CA ALA A 89 -13.76 -1.45 7.61
C ALA A 89 -12.56 -0.55 7.87
N SER A 90 -12.47 -0.02 9.10
CA SER A 90 -11.27 0.67 9.58
C SER A 90 -10.38 -0.30 10.35
N ALA A 91 -9.08 -0.26 10.03
CA ALA A 91 -8.06 -0.99 10.75
C ALA A 91 -7.97 -0.55 12.23
N ASP A 92 -8.25 0.73 12.55
CA ASP A 92 -8.26 1.24 13.93
C ASP A 92 -9.40 0.65 14.78
N SER A 93 -10.51 0.24 14.13
CA SER A 93 -11.68 -0.35 14.81
C SER A 93 -11.67 -1.88 14.82
N GLY A 94 -10.60 -2.50 14.30
CA GLY A 94 -10.51 -3.93 14.08
C GLY A 94 -11.06 -4.40 12.73
N LEU A 95 -10.54 -5.53 12.27
CA LEU A 95 -10.84 -6.16 11.01
C LEU A 95 -11.86 -7.30 11.19
N PRO A 96 -12.87 -7.43 10.32
CA PRO A 96 -13.95 -8.39 10.47
C PRO A 96 -13.57 -9.81 10.01
N PHE A 97 -12.39 -10.28 10.41
CA PHE A 97 -11.91 -11.63 10.17
C PHE A 97 -11.80 -12.40 11.49
N ARG A 98 -12.04 -13.71 11.41
CA ARG A 98 -11.85 -14.61 12.56
C ARG A 98 -10.36 -14.74 12.86
N THR A 99 -10.03 -14.99 14.12
CA THR A 99 -8.66 -15.29 14.54
C THR A 99 -8.12 -16.50 13.78
N GLY A 100 -6.89 -16.43 13.28
CA GLY A 100 -6.24 -17.54 12.58
C GLY A 100 -6.95 -17.99 11.30
N SER A 101 -7.58 -17.08 10.55
CA SER A 101 -8.36 -17.43 9.35
C SER A 101 -7.71 -17.03 8.04
N VAL A 102 -6.72 -16.15 8.07
CA VAL A 102 -6.06 -15.59 6.88
C VAL A 102 -4.70 -16.24 6.67
N ASP A 103 -4.40 -16.67 5.44
CA ASP A 103 -3.11 -17.28 5.07
C ASP A 103 -2.05 -16.20 4.82
N ALA A 104 -2.40 -15.09 4.17
CA ALA A 104 -1.51 -13.95 3.99
C ALA A 104 -2.24 -12.59 4.07
N VAL A 105 -1.55 -11.59 4.62
CA VAL A 105 -2.01 -10.20 4.71
C VAL A 105 -1.04 -9.31 3.96
N VAL A 106 -1.58 -8.38 3.17
CA VAL A 106 -0.86 -7.26 2.58
C VAL A 106 -1.34 -5.96 3.24
N ALA A 107 -0.42 -5.13 3.69
CA ALA A 107 -0.70 -3.78 4.17
C ALA A 107 0.29 -2.82 3.51
N SER A 108 -0.14 -2.18 2.41
CA SER A 108 0.73 -1.35 1.57
C SER A 108 0.44 0.12 1.81
N GLU A 109 1.35 0.84 2.48
CA GLU A 109 1.24 2.29 2.72
C GLU A 109 -0.04 2.65 3.51
N VAL A 110 -0.26 1.91 4.60
CA VAL A 110 -1.43 2.10 5.49
C VAL A 110 -0.98 2.38 6.91
N TYR A 111 0.06 1.67 7.36
CA TYR A 111 0.56 1.69 8.74
C TYR A 111 0.88 3.11 9.23
N GLU A 112 1.43 3.96 8.37
CA GLU A 112 1.80 5.33 8.67
C GLU A 112 0.60 6.26 8.95
N HIS A 113 -0.57 5.92 8.41
CA HIS A 113 -1.79 6.72 8.52
C HIS A 113 -2.65 6.37 9.74
N LEU A 114 -2.33 5.28 10.44
CA LEU A 114 -3.10 4.80 11.59
C LEU A 114 -2.70 5.53 12.88
N GLU A 115 -3.70 5.79 13.72
CA GLU A 115 -3.50 6.39 15.04
C GLU A 115 -2.92 5.37 16.02
N HIS A 116 -3.42 4.13 15.97
CA HIS A 116 -3.05 3.05 16.89
C HIS A 116 -2.28 1.93 16.18
N ARG A 117 -1.02 2.23 15.83
CA ARG A 117 -0.16 1.35 15.02
C ARG A 117 0.17 0.01 15.67
N GLU A 118 0.32 -0.02 16.99
CA GLU A 118 0.61 -1.26 17.74
C GLU A 118 -0.61 -2.19 17.70
N ASP A 119 -1.80 -1.67 18.00
CA ASP A 119 -3.07 -2.39 17.92
C ASP A 119 -3.30 -2.95 16.51
N PHE A 120 -2.95 -2.20 15.47
CA PHE A 120 -3.03 -2.69 14.11
C PHE A 120 -2.14 -3.90 13.86
N ILE A 121 -0.88 -3.90 14.31
CA ILE A 121 0.02 -5.05 14.15
C ILE A 121 -0.49 -6.26 14.95
N GLU A 122 -1.02 -6.04 16.16
CA GLU A 122 -1.66 -7.09 16.94
C GLU A 122 -2.88 -7.67 16.21
N GLU A 123 -3.67 -6.81 15.57
CA GLU A 123 -4.84 -7.20 14.81
C GLU A 123 -4.47 -8.02 13.56
N LEU A 124 -3.43 -7.60 12.82
CA LEU A 124 -2.90 -8.38 11.71
C LEU A 124 -2.40 -9.75 12.18
N ARG A 125 -1.69 -9.80 13.30
CA ARG A 125 -1.24 -11.05 13.92
C ARG A 125 -2.41 -11.92 14.34
N ARG A 126 -3.50 -11.34 14.87
CA ARG A 126 -4.70 -12.07 15.30
C ARG A 126 -5.37 -12.78 14.13
N ILE A 127 -5.55 -12.11 13.00
CA ILE A 127 -6.27 -12.68 11.85
C ILE A 127 -5.44 -13.71 11.08
N LEU A 128 -4.11 -13.58 11.12
CA LEU A 128 -3.18 -14.50 10.48
C LEU A 128 -3.18 -15.88 11.14
N LYS A 129 -3.17 -16.92 10.31
CA LYS A 129 -2.91 -18.29 10.74
C LYS A 129 -1.51 -18.43 11.34
N PRO A 130 -1.26 -19.47 12.17
CA PRO A 130 0.10 -19.89 12.45
C PRO A 130 0.88 -20.14 11.15
N ALA A 131 2.09 -19.61 11.05
CA ALA A 131 2.90 -19.59 9.81
C ALA A 131 2.30 -18.81 8.62
N GLY A 132 1.27 -17.98 8.87
CA GLY A 132 0.76 -17.01 7.91
C GLY A 132 1.79 -15.93 7.60
N ARG A 133 1.61 -15.24 6.47
CA ARG A 133 2.56 -14.21 6.00
C ARG A 133 1.98 -12.81 6.08
N LEU A 134 2.74 -11.88 6.63
CA LEU A 134 2.50 -10.45 6.51
C LEU A 134 3.48 -9.84 5.51
N VAL A 135 2.96 -9.13 4.51
CA VAL A 135 3.72 -8.23 3.65
C VAL A 135 3.30 -6.80 3.98
N LEU A 136 4.20 -6.02 4.55
CA LEU A 136 3.94 -4.64 4.98
C LEU A 136 4.92 -3.70 4.27
N THR A 137 4.42 -2.61 3.71
CA THR A 137 5.23 -1.50 3.18
C THR A 137 4.82 -0.20 3.83
N THR A 138 5.79 0.69 3.98
CA THR A 138 5.60 2.05 4.47
C THR A 138 6.67 2.94 3.83
N PRO A 139 6.42 4.26 3.66
CA PRO A 139 7.41 5.18 3.12
C PRO A 139 8.72 5.11 3.90
N ASN A 140 9.83 4.96 3.18
CA ASN A 140 11.15 5.07 3.77
C ASN A 140 11.47 6.55 4.02
N THR A 141 11.34 7.00 5.27
CA THR A 141 11.68 8.39 5.68
C THR A 141 13.15 8.76 5.43
N GLU A 142 14.02 7.75 5.32
CA GLU A 142 15.44 7.90 4.99
C GLU A 142 15.72 7.83 3.48
N SER A 143 14.69 7.90 2.63
CA SER A 143 14.86 8.01 1.19
C SER A 143 15.62 9.30 0.87
N VAL A 144 16.70 9.20 0.09
CA VAL A 144 17.50 10.36 -0.34
C VAL A 144 16.62 11.42 -1.02
N VAL A 145 15.60 11.00 -1.77
CA VAL A 145 14.64 11.92 -2.38
C VAL A 145 13.85 12.68 -1.31
N LEU A 146 13.34 11.98 -0.29
CA LEU A 146 12.60 12.60 0.81
C LEU A 146 13.53 13.48 1.69
N MET A 147 14.77 13.05 1.93
CA MET A 147 15.79 13.87 2.61
C MET A 147 16.06 15.19 1.85
N LEU A 148 16.18 15.14 0.52
CA LEU A 148 16.37 16.34 -0.29
C LEU A 148 15.15 17.27 -0.23
N LEU A 149 13.93 16.72 -0.20
CA LEU A 149 12.71 17.53 -0.03
C LEU A 149 12.68 18.28 1.31
N ARG A 150 13.29 17.74 2.39
CA ARG A 150 13.41 18.42 3.70
C ARG A 150 14.33 19.65 3.67
N ILE A 151 15.21 19.76 2.67
CA ILE A 151 16.13 20.89 2.50
C ILE A 151 15.44 22.04 1.72
N LEU A 152 14.43 21.72 0.91
CA LEU A 152 13.68 22.72 0.16
C LEU A 152 12.73 23.51 1.06
N PRO A 153 12.40 24.77 0.69
CA PRO A 153 11.31 25.49 1.35
C PRO A 153 10.03 24.64 1.37
N GLN A 154 9.31 24.60 2.49
CA GLN A 154 8.13 23.72 2.65
C GLN A 154 7.09 23.92 1.53
N GLU A 155 6.89 25.16 1.06
CA GLU A 155 5.96 25.46 -0.04
C GLU A 155 6.35 24.75 -1.35
N TRP A 156 7.66 24.59 -1.58
CA TRP A 156 8.18 23.91 -2.78
C TRP A 156 8.11 22.41 -2.63
N ALA A 157 8.45 21.89 -1.44
CA ALA A 157 8.28 20.47 -1.13
C ALA A 157 6.81 20.05 -1.28
N LYS A 158 5.87 20.82 -0.72
CA LYS A 158 4.42 20.61 -0.86
C LYS A 158 3.98 20.69 -2.32
N THR A 159 4.49 21.65 -3.10
CA THR A 159 4.17 21.77 -4.55
C THR A 159 4.69 20.58 -5.36
N ILE A 160 5.85 20.01 -5.00
CA ILE A 160 6.39 18.82 -5.65
C ILE A 160 5.57 17.59 -5.24
N LEU A 161 5.24 17.45 -3.95
CA LEU A 161 4.44 16.36 -3.42
C LEU A 161 2.98 16.39 -3.88
N SER A 162 2.42 17.57 -4.13
CA SER A 162 1.07 17.72 -4.69
C SER A 162 1.00 17.39 -6.18
N ARG A 163 2.16 17.24 -6.85
CA ARG A 163 2.25 16.75 -8.24
C ARG A 163 2.44 15.23 -8.30
N SER A 164 2.94 14.61 -7.24
CA SER A 164 2.75 13.17 -7.00
C SER A 164 1.32 12.91 -6.50
N ASP A 165 0.88 11.67 -6.66
CA ASP A 165 -0.46 11.16 -6.36
C ASP A 165 -1.11 11.79 -5.11
N GLU A 166 -2.44 11.99 -5.10
CA GLU A 166 -3.19 12.63 -3.99
C GLU A 166 -2.86 12.03 -2.61
N ARG A 167 -2.40 10.78 -2.58
CA ARG A 167 -2.01 10.03 -1.38
C ARG A 167 -0.76 10.57 -0.68
N GLN A 168 0.21 11.16 -1.40
CA GLN A 168 1.41 11.74 -0.79
C GLN A 168 1.17 13.11 -0.17
N GLN A 169 -0.02 13.69 -0.34
CA GLN A 169 -0.40 14.95 0.31
C GLN A 169 -0.65 14.78 1.81
N TYR A 170 -0.78 13.54 2.29
CA TYR A 170 -1.03 13.17 3.69
C TYR A 170 0.21 12.69 4.43
N LEU A 171 1.41 13.12 4.02
CA LEU A 171 2.59 12.96 4.86
C LEU A 171 2.35 13.69 6.19
N HIS A 172 2.56 12.99 7.29
CA HIS A 172 2.34 13.50 8.66
C HIS A 172 3.04 14.86 8.85
N PRO A 173 2.45 15.84 9.57
CA PRO A 173 3.07 17.17 9.75
C PRO A 173 4.54 17.12 10.20
N GLU A 174 4.88 16.16 11.07
CA GLU A 174 6.24 15.92 11.58
C GLU A 174 7.25 15.52 10.49
N PHE A 175 6.79 15.09 9.30
CA PHE A 175 7.64 14.86 8.14
C PHE A 175 8.37 16.15 7.70
N PHE A 176 7.69 17.30 7.81
CA PHE A 176 8.23 18.61 7.42
C PHE A 176 8.94 19.35 8.56
N ASP A 177 8.83 18.84 9.79
CA ASP A 177 9.58 19.38 10.91
C ASP A 177 11.05 18.93 10.82
N ARG A 178 11.96 19.85 11.18
CA ARG A 178 13.37 19.52 11.30
C ARG A 178 13.49 18.45 12.38
N TYR A 179 14.11 17.33 12.03
CA TYR A 179 14.58 16.37 13.03
C TYR A 179 15.50 17.11 14.00
N ASP A 180 15.04 17.33 15.22
CA ASP A 180 15.71 18.13 16.25
C ASP A 180 16.63 17.29 17.15
N GLY A 181 16.70 15.98 16.88
CA GLY A 181 17.49 15.03 17.66
C GLY A 181 16.92 14.76 19.06
N SER A 182 15.70 15.22 19.37
CA SER A 182 15.06 14.89 20.64
C SER A 182 14.53 13.45 20.63
N PRO A 183 14.60 12.72 21.76
CA PRO A 183 14.22 11.30 21.83
C PRO A 183 12.70 11.05 21.72
N HIS A 184 11.92 12.05 21.31
CA HIS A 184 10.48 11.94 21.09
C HIS A 184 10.08 11.77 19.62
N SER A 185 11.01 11.89 18.66
CA SER A 185 10.74 11.50 17.27
C SER A 185 11.20 10.06 17.03
N HIS A 186 10.23 9.15 17.00
CA HIS A 186 10.33 7.74 16.62
C HIS A 186 11.48 6.96 17.28
N ARG A 187 11.15 6.24 18.36
CA ARG A 187 11.92 5.08 18.74
C ARG A 187 11.83 4.07 17.59
N ILE A 188 12.86 4.03 16.74
CA ILE A 188 13.09 2.94 15.77
C ILE A 188 13.46 1.71 16.60
N GLU A 189 12.46 1.08 17.25
CA GLU A 189 12.64 -0.26 17.78
C GLU A 189 12.46 -1.22 16.60
N GLY A 190 13.59 -1.76 16.14
CA GLY A 190 13.63 -2.81 15.14
C GLY A 190 12.79 -4.00 15.58
N ALA A 191 11.65 -4.19 14.93
CA ALA A 191 10.88 -5.41 15.04
C ALA A 191 11.59 -6.53 14.28
N SER A 192 12.65 -7.09 14.88
CA SER A 192 13.03 -8.47 14.59
C SER A 192 11.99 -9.36 15.27
N VAL A 193 11.02 -9.84 14.52
CA VAL A 193 10.15 -10.94 14.98
C VAL A 193 11.00 -12.21 14.90
N ARG A 194 11.38 -12.74 16.07
CA ARG A 194 11.81 -14.13 16.23
C ARG A 194 10.59 -15.04 16.33
#